data_AF-A0A2D6X402-F1
#
_entry.id   AF-A0A2D6X402-F1
#
_cell.length_a   1.000
_cell.length_b   1.000
_cell.length_c   1.000
_cell.angle_alpha   90.00
_cell.angle_beta   90.00
_cell.angle_gamma   90.00
#
_symmetry.space_group_name_H-M   'P 1'
#
loop_
_entity.id
_entity.type
_entity.pdbx_description
1 polymer ?
#
loop_
_entity_poly.entity_id
_entity_poly.type
_entity_poly.pdbx_seq_one_letter_code
_entity_poly.pdbx_strand_id
1 'polypeptide(L)'
;MGCEPQQIATKVGHMEPAQAERVLLSSIQTPTHLYTLSQKFGISSNSFPYYPDIAQFIWDYVVDNGNAPDLNLLNTAYPDFDPAPTEAFDFIADEYARINLRFRAYLTIDSGAKLLESDPNAGVLMLSRQLERLATPDTAHRSSLERSTSKRFQEYMMRGDQQMTVRIKTGLEPIDNYPVWLQKQQFVGILADTKIGKSW
;
A
#
# COMPACT_ATOMS: atom_id res chain seq x y z
N MET A 1 42.69 -1.61 -35.51
CA MET A 1 42.84 -2.34 -34.23
C MET A 1 42.75 -1.30 -33.14
N GLY A 2 41.78 -1.27 -32.24
CA GLY A 2 40.81 -2.28 -31.84
C GLY A 2 40.44 -1.96 -30.39
N CYS A 3 39.17 -2.15 -30.08
CA CYS A 3 38.59 -2.16 -28.74
C CYS A 3 38.20 -0.81 -28.12
N GLU A 4 37.04 -0.29 -28.54
CA GLU A 4 35.95 -0.14 -27.57
C GLU A 4 35.63 -1.54 -27.03
N PRO A 5 35.28 -1.73 -25.74
CA PRO A 5 33.83 -1.88 -25.57
C PRO A 5 33.27 -1.58 -24.15
N GLN A 6 31.95 -1.36 -24.17
CA GLN A 6 30.92 -1.65 -23.15
C GLN A 6 30.68 -0.60 -22.07
N GLN A 7 29.86 0.38 -22.47
CA GLN A 7 28.66 0.71 -21.72
C GLN A 7 28.02 -0.55 -21.13
N ILE A 8 28.13 -0.74 -19.82
CA ILE A 8 27.26 -1.67 -19.09
C ILE A 8 25.95 -0.93 -18.89
N ALA A 9 25.16 -0.86 -19.98
CA ALA A 9 23.75 -0.52 -19.92
C ALA A 9 23.04 -1.66 -19.18
N THR A 10 22.86 -1.50 -17.87
CA THR A 10 21.90 -2.29 -17.12
C THR A 10 20.50 -1.87 -17.61
N LYS A 11 20.02 -2.50 -18.69
CA LYS A 11 18.60 -2.46 -19.09
C LYS A 11 17.78 -3.21 -18.04
N VAL A 12 17.58 -2.59 -16.88
CA VAL A 12 16.31 -2.72 -16.17
C VAL A 12 15.36 -1.86 -17.00
N GLY A 13 14.30 -2.45 -17.56
CA GLY A 13 13.41 -1.76 -18.51
C GLY A 13 12.76 -0.53 -17.88
N HIS A 14 13.42 0.62 -17.95
CA HIS A 14 12.89 1.89 -17.50
C HIS A 14 11.80 2.31 -18.49
N MET A 15 10.54 2.05 -18.13
CA MET A 15 9.41 2.66 -18.80
C MET A 15 9.35 4.14 -18.39
N GLU A 16 9.22 5.04 -19.37
CA GLU A 16 9.04 6.47 -19.09
C GLU A 16 7.77 6.68 -18.25
N PRO A 17 7.75 7.60 -17.27
CA PRO A 17 6.62 7.78 -16.36
C PRO A 17 5.29 8.02 -17.08
N ALA A 18 5.29 8.89 -18.09
CA ALA A 18 4.10 9.16 -18.90
C ALA A 18 3.67 7.93 -19.72
N GLN A 19 4.62 7.10 -20.16
CA GLN A 19 4.30 5.86 -20.87
C GLN A 19 3.70 4.82 -19.92
N ALA A 20 4.25 4.70 -18.70
CA ALA A 20 3.72 3.81 -17.66
C ALA A 20 2.29 4.19 -17.25
N GLU A 21 1.99 5.48 -17.09
CA GLU A 21 0.64 5.96 -16.83
C GLU A 21 -0.33 5.61 -17.95
N ARG A 22 0.06 5.91 -19.19
CA ARG A 22 -0.77 5.65 -20.37
C ARG A 22 -1.11 4.15 -20.50
N VAL A 23 -0.10 3.29 -20.37
CA VAL A 23 -0.27 1.83 -20.44
C VAL A 23 -1.12 1.34 -19.27
N LEU A 24 -0.90 1.84 -18.05
CA LEU A 24 -1.70 1.42 -16.90
C LEU A 24 -3.17 1.84 -17.06
N LEU A 25 -3.44 3.10 -17.39
CA LEU A 25 -4.79 3.64 -17.57
C LEU A 25 -5.56 2.89 -18.65
N SER A 26 -4.92 2.61 -19.79
CA SER A 26 -5.56 1.83 -20.86
C SER A 26 -5.75 0.34 -20.51
N SER A 27 -5.05 -0.19 -19.51
CA SER A 27 -5.16 -1.59 -19.08
C SER A 27 -6.21 -1.81 -17.97
N ILE A 28 -6.84 -0.74 -17.47
CA ILE A 28 -7.94 -0.86 -16.51
C ILE A 28 -9.18 -1.33 -17.28
N GLN A 29 -9.75 -2.47 -16.85
CA GLN A 29 -10.92 -3.07 -17.51
C GLN A 29 -12.11 -3.23 -16.57
N THR A 30 -11.85 -3.52 -15.30
CA THR A 30 -12.85 -3.97 -14.35
C THR A 30 -12.72 -3.28 -12.99
N PRO A 31 -13.77 -3.26 -12.16
CA PRO A 31 -13.71 -2.74 -10.79
C PRO A 31 -12.70 -3.47 -9.91
N THR A 32 -12.41 -4.74 -10.20
CA THR A 32 -11.37 -5.51 -9.49
C THR A 32 -9.97 -4.95 -9.76
N HIS A 33 -9.70 -4.41 -10.95
CA HIS A 33 -8.43 -3.72 -11.24
C HIS A 33 -8.28 -2.46 -10.40
N LEU A 34 -9.35 -1.67 -10.24
CA LEU A 34 -9.35 -0.48 -9.36
C LEU A 34 -9.15 -0.85 -7.88
N TYR A 35 -9.79 -1.94 -7.43
CA TYR A 35 -9.58 -2.45 -6.09
C TYR A 35 -8.13 -2.90 -5.87
N THR A 36 -7.54 -3.62 -6.83
CA THR A 36 -6.13 -4.03 -6.75
C THR A 36 -5.20 -2.81 -6.72
N LEU A 37 -5.43 -1.79 -7.54
CA LEU A 37 -4.63 -0.55 -7.53
C LEU A 37 -4.68 0.17 -6.19
N SER A 38 -5.89 0.33 -5.63
CA SER A 38 -6.06 1.03 -4.36
C SER A 38 -5.51 0.23 -3.17
N GLN A 39 -5.75 -1.08 -3.10
CA GLN A 39 -5.42 -1.89 -1.92
C GLN A 39 -4.00 -2.43 -1.93
N LYS A 40 -3.49 -2.87 -3.09
CA LYS A 40 -2.17 -3.50 -3.21
C LYS A 40 -1.09 -2.45 -3.45
N PHE A 41 -1.38 -1.45 -4.29
CA PHE A 41 -0.40 -0.49 -4.75
C PHE A 41 -0.61 0.94 -4.20
N GLY A 42 -1.72 1.20 -3.49
CA GLY A 42 -2.01 2.53 -2.95
C GLY A 42 -2.25 3.61 -4.01
N ILE A 43 -2.62 3.21 -5.23
CA ILE A 43 -2.86 4.09 -6.37
C ILE A 43 -4.34 4.48 -6.43
N SER A 44 -4.59 5.76 -6.68
CA SER A 44 -5.92 6.37 -6.88
C SER A 44 -5.93 7.23 -8.15
N SER A 45 -7.10 7.74 -8.58
CA SER A 45 -7.20 8.63 -9.75
C SER A 45 -6.27 9.86 -9.64
N ASN A 46 -6.04 10.36 -8.43
CA ASN A 46 -5.15 11.49 -8.16
C ASN A 46 -3.65 11.15 -8.23
N SER A 47 -3.30 9.88 -8.48
CA SER A 47 -1.91 9.45 -8.53
C SER A 47 -1.24 9.73 -9.88
N PHE A 48 -2.02 10.13 -10.89
CA PHE A 48 -1.60 10.30 -12.29
C PHE A 48 -1.36 11.77 -12.65
N PRO A 49 -0.13 12.31 -12.49
CA PRO A 49 0.20 13.68 -12.86
C PRO A 49 0.14 13.99 -14.36
N TYR A 50 0.37 13.01 -15.26
CA TYR A 50 0.41 13.30 -16.70
C TYR A 50 -0.97 13.24 -17.35
N TYR A 51 -1.85 12.36 -16.87
CA TYR A 51 -3.20 12.19 -17.41
C TYR A 51 -4.29 12.21 -16.31
N PRO A 52 -4.40 13.30 -15.53
CA PRO A 52 -5.32 13.37 -14.39
C PRO A 52 -6.79 13.27 -14.81
N ASP A 53 -7.18 13.98 -15.88
CA ASP A 53 -8.56 14.03 -16.37
C ASP A 53 -9.03 12.67 -16.89
N ILE A 54 -8.13 11.96 -17.59
CA ILE A 54 -8.39 10.62 -18.14
C ILE A 54 -8.47 9.61 -17.00
N ALA A 55 -7.59 9.69 -16.00
CA ALA A 55 -7.66 8.84 -14.83
C ALA A 55 -9.00 9.03 -14.09
N GLN A 56 -9.42 10.27 -13.87
CA GLN A 56 -10.70 10.56 -13.22
C GLN A 56 -11.87 10.00 -14.02
N PHE A 57 -11.89 10.23 -15.34
CA PHE A 57 -12.91 9.69 -16.24
C PHE A 57 -13.00 8.17 -16.21
N ILE A 58 -11.86 7.46 -16.28
CA ILE A 58 -11.83 5.99 -16.24
C ILE A 58 -12.33 5.48 -14.89
N TRP A 59 -11.92 6.10 -13.78
CA TRP A 59 -12.38 5.72 -12.45
C TRP A 59 -13.90 5.87 -12.32
N ASP A 60 -14.43 7.05 -12.65
CA ASP A 60 -15.85 7.34 -12.54
C ASP A 60 -16.67 6.41 -13.45
N TYR A 61 -16.22 6.21 -14.69
CA TYR A 61 -16.89 5.33 -15.65
C TYR A 61 -16.93 3.87 -15.20
N VAL A 62 -15.84 3.33 -14.63
CA VAL A 62 -15.78 1.96 -14.12
C VAL A 62 -16.66 1.79 -12.88
N VAL A 63 -16.73 2.81 -12.01
CA VAL A 63 -17.59 2.80 -10.83
C VAL A 63 -19.07 2.81 -11.23
N ASP A 64 -19.44 3.63 -12.21
CA ASP A 64 -20.83 3.81 -12.63
C ASP A 64 -21.35 2.66 -13.52
N ASN A 65 -20.52 2.16 -14.44
CA ASN A 65 -20.93 1.19 -15.46
C ASN A 65 -20.44 -0.24 -15.19
N GLY A 66 -19.58 -0.43 -14.19
CA GLY A 66 -19.02 -1.73 -13.82
C GLY A 66 -17.98 -2.30 -14.80
N ASN A 67 -17.66 -1.58 -15.88
CA ASN A 67 -16.63 -1.93 -16.87
C ASN A 67 -15.93 -0.65 -17.36
N ALA A 68 -14.71 -0.79 -17.87
CA ALA A 68 -13.95 0.32 -18.44
C ALA A 68 -14.57 0.86 -19.74
N PRO A 69 -14.32 2.15 -20.05
CA PRO A 69 -14.75 2.73 -21.32
C PRO A 69 -14.09 2.01 -22.49
N ASP A 70 -14.85 1.82 -23.57
CA ASP A 70 -14.32 1.26 -24.82
C ASP A 70 -13.21 2.17 -25.39
N LEU A 71 -12.26 1.57 -26.12
CA LEU A 71 -11.15 2.30 -26.75
C LEU A 71 -11.67 3.38 -27.70
N ASN A 72 -12.79 3.12 -28.39
CA ASN A 72 -13.44 4.10 -29.26
C ASN A 72 -13.98 5.29 -28.47
N LEU A 73 -14.53 5.04 -27.28
CA LEU A 73 -15.05 6.10 -26.40
C LEU A 73 -13.90 6.94 -25.85
N LEU A 74 -12.79 6.30 -25.45
CA LEU A 74 -11.58 7.00 -25.01
C LEU A 74 -10.99 7.87 -26.12
N ASN A 75 -10.84 7.34 -27.34
CA ASN A 75 -10.30 8.10 -28.47
C ASN A 75 -11.21 9.26 -28.89
N THR A 76 -12.54 9.11 -28.73
CA THR A 76 -13.50 10.17 -29.04
C THR A 76 -13.49 11.27 -27.97
N ALA A 77 -13.40 10.89 -26.70
CA ALA A 77 -13.38 11.83 -25.57
C ALA A 77 -12.02 12.52 -25.42
N TYR A 78 -10.93 11.81 -25.72
CA TYR A 78 -9.54 12.25 -25.55
C TYR A 78 -8.72 11.90 -26.81
N PRO A 79 -8.78 12.72 -27.87
CA PRO A 79 -8.11 12.43 -29.14
C PRO A 79 -6.57 12.39 -29.05
N ASP A 80 -6.00 13.11 -28.08
CA ASP A 80 -4.55 13.17 -27.84
C ASP A 80 -4.03 11.99 -27.00
N PHE A 81 -4.94 11.16 -26.48
CA PHE A 81 -4.57 9.96 -25.74
C PHE A 81 -4.41 8.79 -26.70
N ASP A 82 -3.20 8.25 -26.80
CA ASP A 82 -2.92 7.03 -27.56
C ASP A 82 -3.05 5.80 -26.63
N PRO A 83 -4.18 5.08 -26.59
CA PRO A 83 -4.34 3.96 -25.67
C PRO A 83 -3.45 2.78 -26.08
N ALA A 84 -2.68 2.26 -25.13
CA ALA A 84 -1.79 1.11 -25.32
C ALA A 84 -2.07 0.03 -24.25
N PRO A 85 -3.24 -0.65 -24.32
CA PRO A 85 -3.62 -1.63 -23.33
C PRO A 85 -2.66 -2.82 -23.32
N THR A 86 -2.41 -3.39 -22.14
CA THR A 86 -1.66 -4.63 -21.97
C THR A 86 -2.47 -5.65 -21.19
N GLU A 87 -2.20 -6.93 -21.46
CA GLU A 87 -2.76 -8.04 -20.68
C GLU A 87 -2.01 -8.22 -19.34
N ALA A 88 -0.79 -7.69 -19.23
CA ALA A 88 0.05 -7.82 -18.04
C ALA A 88 -0.23 -6.73 -16.98
N PHE A 89 -1.49 -6.61 -16.56
CA PHE A 89 -1.94 -5.55 -15.64
C PHE A 89 -1.14 -5.50 -14.33
N ASP A 90 -0.97 -6.63 -13.66
CA ASP A 90 -0.23 -6.69 -12.38
C ASP A 90 1.22 -6.23 -12.50
N PHE A 91 1.87 -6.52 -13.62
CA PHE A 91 3.26 -6.14 -13.87
C PHE A 91 3.37 -4.63 -14.08
N ILE A 92 2.51 -4.05 -14.92
CA ILE A 92 2.51 -2.59 -15.16
C ILE A 92 2.08 -1.82 -13.91
N ALA A 93 1.13 -2.34 -13.13
CA ALA A 93 0.72 -1.73 -11.88
C ALA A 93 1.87 -1.69 -10.86
N ASP A 94 2.67 -2.75 -10.74
CA ASP A 94 3.86 -2.78 -9.88
C ASP A 94 4.93 -1.79 -10.36
N GLU A 95 5.22 -1.78 -11.66
CA GLU A 95 6.22 -0.88 -12.24
C GLU A 95 5.80 0.59 -12.04
N TYR A 96 4.54 0.91 -12.32
CA TYR A 96 4.02 2.25 -12.09
C TYR A 96 4.01 2.64 -10.61
N ALA A 97 3.67 1.71 -9.71
CA ALA A 97 3.72 1.97 -8.26
C ALA A 97 5.13 2.40 -7.82
N ARG A 98 6.17 1.76 -8.34
CA ARG A 98 7.58 2.14 -8.07
C ARG A 98 7.92 3.51 -8.64
N ILE A 99 7.50 3.79 -9.87
CA ILE A 99 7.71 5.09 -10.52
C ILE A 99 7.01 6.20 -9.73
N ASN A 100 5.75 6.02 -9.39
CA ASN A 100 4.96 6.99 -8.63
C ASN A 100 5.52 7.20 -7.21
N LEU A 101 5.94 6.12 -6.53
CA LEU A 101 6.59 6.23 -5.22
C LEU A 101 7.88 7.07 -5.31
N ARG A 102 8.72 6.82 -6.31
CA ARG A 102 9.94 7.59 -6.56
C ARG A 102 9.62 9.07 -6.82
N PHE A 103 8.62 9.34 -7.65
CA PHE A 103 8.18 10.70 -7.96
C PHE A 103 7.68 11.44 -6.71
N ARG A 104 6.80 10.80 -5.92
CA ARG A 104 6.28 11.38 -4.67
C ARG A 104 7.36 11.59 -3.62
N ALA A 105 8.30 10.65 -3.50
CA ALA A 105 9.45 10.80 -2.61
C ALA A 105 10.32 12.00 -3.03
N TYR A 106 10.58 12.15 -4.34
CA TYR A 106 11.33 13.29 -4.85
C TYR A 106 10.64 14.62 -4.56
N LEU A 107 9.33 14.74 -4.82
CA LEU A 107 8.54 15.95 -4.50
C LEU A 107 8.55 16.27 -3.01
N THR A 108 8.45 15.24 -2.17
CA THR A 108 8.51 15.38 -0.71
C THR A 108 9.86 15.92 -0.26
N ILE A 109 10.95 15.39 -0.81
CA ILE A 109 12.32 15.83 -0.49
C ILE A 109 12.55 17.26 -0.97
N ASP A 110 12.15 17.61 -2.21
CA ASP A 110 12.29 18.97 -2.74
C ASP A 110 11.51 20.00 -1.91
N SER A 111 10.26 19.69 -1.56
CA SER A 111 9.43 20.53 -0.71
C SER A 111 10.01 20.66 0.70
N GLY A 112 10.54 19.57 1.24
CA GLY A 112 11.21 19.55 2.53
C GLY A 112 12.52 20.33 2.54
N ALA A 113 13.30 20.31 1.45
CA ALA A 113 14.53 21.08 1.32
C ALA A 113 14.25 22.60 1.42
N LYS A 114 13.22 23.08 0.71
CA LYS A 114 12.76 24.49 0.79
C LYS A 114 12.31 24.87 2.20
N LEU A 115 11.66 23.96 2.91
CA LEU A 115 11.26 24.16 4.30
C LEU A 115 12.46 24.15 5.25
N LEU A 116 13.43 23.26 5.05
CA LEU A 116 14.65 23.21 5.86
C LEU A 116 15.47 24.49 5.78
N GLU A 117 15.46 25.17 4.64
CA GLU A 117 16.12 26.48 4.47
C GLU A 117 15.43 27.61 5.25
N SER A 118 14.10 27.55 5.42
CA SER A 118 13.31 28.60 6.06
C SER A 118 13.01 28.33 7.55
N ASP A 119 12.62 27.10 7.89
CA ASP A 119 12.40 26.60 9.25
C ASP A 119 12.85 25.12 9.35
N PRO A 120 14.06 24.86 9.86
CA PRO A 120 14.60 23.51 9.99
C PRO A 120 13.72 22.55 10.80
N ASN A 121 13.06 23.03 11.86
CA ASN A 121 12.26 22.16 12.72
C ASN A 121 10.97 21.73 12.01
N ALA A 122 10.32 22.67 11.31
CA ALA A 122 9.16 22.36 10.49
C ALA A 122 9.52 21.44 9.31
N GLY A 123 10.67 21.67 8.66
CA GLY A 123 11.17 20.84 7.57
C GLY A 123 11.42 19.39 7.99
N VAL A 124 12.12 19.16 9.10
CA VAL A 124 12.37 17.81 9.64
C VAL A 124 11.04 17.11 9.99
N LEU A 125 10.12 17.81 10.66
CA LEU A 125 8.82 17.24 11.05
C LEU A 125 7.97 16.87 9.83
N MET A 126 7.96 17.71 8.80
CA MET A 126 7.24 17.48 7.55
C MET A 126 7.82 16.29 6.78
N LEU A 127 9.15 16.22 6.62
CA LEU A 127 9.83 15.11 5.98
C LEU A 127 9.58 13.78 6.71
N SER A 128 9.71 13.77 8.04
CA SER A 128 9.42 12.60 8.87
C SER A 128 8.01 12.05 8.60
N ARG A 129 6.99 12.92 8.69
CA ARG A 129 5.59 12.51 8.53
C ARG A 129 5.26 12.08 7.10
N GLN A 130 5.80 12.77 6.10
CA GLN A 130 5.46 12.47 4.70
C GLN A 130 6.17 11.21 4.20
N LEU A 131 7.45 11.02 4.55
CA LEU A 131 8.18 9.80 4.18
C LEU A 131 7.60 8.57 4.88
N GLU A 132 7.19 8.68 6.15
CA GLU A 132 6.49 7.60 6.86
C GLU A 132 5.18 7.22 6.16
N ARG A 133 4.42 8.20 5.64
CA ARG A 133 3.19 7.93 4.87
C ARG A 133 3.46 7.31 3.49
N LEU A 134 4.59 7.61 2.87
CA LEU A 134 5.00 7.02 1.59
C LEU A 134 5.51 5.59 1.74
N ALA A 135 6.13 5.28 2.88
CA ALA A 135 6.46 3.93 3.29
C ALA A 135 5.17 3.18 3.66
N THR A 136 4.36 2.84 2.66
CA THR A 136 3.20 1.96 2.87
C THR A 136 3.71 0.67 3.50
N PRO A 137 3.22 0.27 4.69
CA PRO A 137 3.63 -0.98 5.30
C PRO A 137 3.26 -2.12 4.35
N ASP A 138 4.23 -2.99 4.08
CA ASP A 138 4.08 -4.15 3.21
C ASP A 138 2.78 -4.89 3.60
N THR A 139 1.78 -4.85 2.72
CA THR A 139 0.48 -5.46 2.96
C THR A 139 0.52 -6.98 2.84
N ALA A 140 1.71 -7.58 2.72
CA ALA A 140 1.97 -9.01 2.93
C ALA A 140 1.34 -9.57 4.24
N HIS A 141 1.02 -8.71 5.21
CA HIS A 141 0.31 -9.07 6.44
C HIS A 141 -1.22 -9.11 6.35
N ARG A 142 -1.84 -8.73 5.23
CA ARG A 142 -3.26 -9.00 4.97
C ARG A 142 -3.43 -10.44 4.51
N SER A 143 -3.21 -11.37 5.43
CA SER A 143 -3.66 -12.75 5.27
C SER A 143 -5.17 -12.72 5.03
N SER A 144 -5.64 -13.25 3.89
CA SER A 144 -7.07 -13.47 3.72
C SER A 144 -7.58 -14.28 4.90
N LEU A 145 -8.76 -13.90 5.43
CA LEU A 145 -9.38 -14.60 6.56
C LEU A 145 -9.41 -16.12 6.32
N GLU A 146 -9.62 -16.53 5.06
CA GLU A 146 -9.61 -17.93 4.60
C GLU A 146 -8.27 -18.67 4.76
N ARG A 147 -7.13 -18.06 4.42
CA ARG A 147 -5.81 -18.73 4.55
C ARG A 147 -5.39 -18.90 6.02
N SER A 148 -5.92 -18.08 6.92
CA SER A 148 -5.65 -18.16 8.36
C SER A 148 -6.55 -19.16 9.09
N THR A 149 -7.70 -19.57 8.52
CA THR A 149 -8.69 -20.41 9.21
C THR A 149 -8.17 -21.80 9.54
N SER A 150 -7.47 -22.43 8.59
CA SER A 150 -6.83 -23.74 8.79
C SER A 150 -5.70 -23.66 9.82
N LYS A 151 -4.90 -22.59 9.80
CA LYS A 151 -3.87 -22.34 10.80
C LYS A 151 -4.45 -22.04 12.20
N ARG A 152 -5.52 -21.25 12.29
CA ARG A 152 -6.27 -20.98 13.54
C ARG A 152 -6.90 -22.25 14.10
N PHE A 153 -7.44 -23.11 13.24
CA PHE A 153 -7.99 -24.40 13.64
C PHE A 153 -6.90 -25.35 14.13
N GLN A 154 -5.76 -25.42 13.44
CA GLN A 154 -4.59 -26.18 13.89
C GLN A 154 -4.03 -25.63 15.22
N GLU A 155 -3.92 -24.30 15.37
CA GLU A 155 -3.57 -23.66 16.63
C GLU A 155 -4.58 -23.97 17.74
N TYR A 156 -5.88 -24.06 17.41
CA TYR A 156 -6.92 -24.44 18.36
C TYR A 156 -6.79 -25.91 18.79
N MET A 157 -6.54 -26.84 17.86
CA MET A 157 -6.28 -28.24 18.18
C MET A 157 -5.01 -28.40 19.03
N MET A 158 -3.93 -27.70 18.67
CA MET A 158 -2.68 -27.69 19.45
C MET A 158 -2.85 -27.11 20.86
N ARG A 159 -3.79 -26.17 21.07
CA ARG A 159 -4.17 -25.65 22.41
C ARG A 159 -4.93 -26.68 23.25
N GLY A 160 -5.66 -27.61 22.61
CA GLY A 160 -6.36 -28.70 23.28
C GLY A 160 -5.41 -29.76 23.82
N ASP A 161 -4.36 -30.09 23.05
CA ASP A 161 -3.42 -31.18 23.37
C ASP A 161 -2.21 -30.75 24.21
N GLN A 162 -1.87 -29.46 24.24
CA GLN A 162 -0.75 -28.95 25.04
C GLN A 162 -1.20 -27.77 25.92
N GLN A 163 -1.46 -28.07 27.20
CA GLN A 163 -1.40 -27.05 28.24
C GLN A 163 0.02 -26.48 28.23
N MET A 164 0.13 -25.19 27.88
CA MET A 164 1.25 -24.24 28.08
C MET A 164 1.69 -23.57 26.76
N THR A 165 1.86 -22.24 26.81
CA THR A 165 2.71 -21.39 25.92
C THR A 165 2.08 -20.34 24.96
N VAL A 166 0.83 -19.90 25.13
CA VAL A 166 0.45 -18.55 24.61
C VAL A 166 -0.40 -17.74 25.61
N ARG A 167 -0.10 -17.89 26.90
CA ARG A 167 -0.67 -17.03 27.95
C ARG A 167 0.42 -16.09 28.43
N ILE A 168 0.12 -14.80 28.48
CA ILE A 168 0.97 -13.85 29.18
C ILE A 168 0.64 -14.01 30.66
N LYS A 169 1.59 -14.53 31.45
CA LYS A 169 1.43 -14.64 32.89
C LYS A 169 1.55 -13.25 33.51
N THR A 170 0.60 -12.90 34.36
CA THR A 170 0.61 -11.65 35.11
C THR A 170 1.48 -11.73 36.35
N GLY A 171 1.77 -12.95 36.84
CA GLY A 171 2.47 -13.16 38.11
C GLY A 171 1.55 -13.08 39.33
N LEU A 172 0.24 -12.86 39.13
CA LEU A 172 -0.77 -12.83 40.17
C LEU A 172 -1.56 -14.14 40.13
N GLU A 173 -1.34 -15.02 41.12
CA GLU A 173 -1.94 -16.37 41.17
C GLU A 173 -3.47 -16.41 40.96
N PRO A 174 -4.28 -15.44 41.45
CA PRO A 174 -5.71 -15.45 41.17
C PRO A 174 -6.01 -15.16 39.70
N ILE A 175 -5.27 -14.27 39.04
CA ILE A 175 -5.55 -13.90 37.65
C ILE A 175 -5.02 -14.97 36.69
N ASP A 176 -3.88 -15.58 37.02
CA ASP A 176 -3.25 -16.58 36.17
C ASP A 176 -3.98 -17.94 36.19
N ASN A 177 -4.73 -18.24 37.28
CA ASN A 177 -5.43 -19.53 37.46
C ASN A 177 -6.97 -19.46 37.32
N TYR A 178 -7.60 -18.28 37.41
CA TYR A 178 -9.04 -18.09 37.22
C TYR A 178 -9.37 -17.69 35.76
N PRO A 179 -10.63 -17.52 35.31
CA PRO A 179 -10.99 -17.60 33.89
C PRO A 179 -10.57 -16.38 33.03
N VAL A 180 -9.74 -15.49 33.57
CA VAL A 180 -9.23 -14.32 32.84
C VAL A 180 -7.91 -14.69 32.19
N TRP A 181 -7.93 -14.93 30.87
CA TRP A 181 -6.73 -15.27 30.11
C TRP A 181 -6.27 -14.09 29.26
N LEU A 182 -5.01 -13.67 29.45
CA LEU A 182 -4.38 -12.66 28.60
C LEU A 182 -3.70 -13.32 27.40
N GLN A 183 -4.15 -12.97 26.19
CA GLN A 183 -3.60 -13.48 24.94
C GLN A 183 -2.92 -12.39 24.12
N LYS A 184 -1.98 -12.79 23.26
CA LYS A 184 -1.37 -11.89 22.27
C LYS A 184 -2.46 -11.31 21.35
N GLN A 185 -2.35 -10.04 21.00
CA GLN A 185 -3.31 -9.28 20.17
C GLN A 185 -4.67 -8.97 20.82
N GLN A 186 -4.81 -9.15 22.13
CA GLN A 186 -5.97 -8.64 22.88
C GLN A 186 -5.69 -7.25 23.46
N PHE A 187 -6.68 -6.37 23.36
CA PHE A 187 -6.68 -5.11 24.10
C PHE A 187 -7.27 -5.35 25.50
N VAL A 188 -6.53 -4.97 26.53
CA VAL A 188 -6.89 -5.20 27.94
C VAL A 188 -6.86 -3.86 28.66
N GLY A 189 -8.01 -3.44 29.20
CA GLY A 189 -8.14 -2.21 29.98
C GLY A 189 -8.32 -2.51 31.45
N ILE A 190 -7.52 -1.88 32.31
CA ILE A 190 -7.69 -1.91 33.76
C ILE A 190 -8.39 -0.62 34.17
N LEU A 191 -9.64 -0.73 34.63
CA LEU A 191 -10.42 0.40 35.13
C LEU A 191 -10.47 0.32 36.66
N ALA A 192 -10.04 1.40 37.32
CA ALA A 192 -10.10 1.51 38.77
C ALA A 192 -10.29 2.98 39.16
N ASP A 193 -10.75 3.21 40.40
CA ASP A 193 -11.02 4.56 40.92
C ASP A 193 -9.74 5.33 41.25
N THR A 194 -9.80 6.65 41.21
CA THR A 194 -8.68 7.58 41.45
C THR A 194 -8.02 7.31 42.81
N LYS A 195 -6.68 7.41 42.87
CA LYS A 195 -5.84 7.17 44.07
C LYS A 195 -5.70 5.73 44.59
N ILE A 196 -6.15 4.71 43.85
CA ILE A 196 -5.99 3.28 44.23
C ILE A 196 -4.62 2.69 43.80
N GLY A 197 -3.71 3.49 43.24
CA GLY A 197 -2.37 3.00 42.88
C GLY A 197 -2.31 2.21 41.57
N LYS A 198 -3.12 2.56 40.57
CA LYS A 198 -3.22 1.89 39.26
C LYS A 198 -1.92 1.74 38.46
N SER A 199 -0.90 2.51 38.82
CA SER A 199 0.41 2.53 38.15
C SER A 199 1.46 1.68 38.87
N TRP A 200 1.13 1.14 40.04
CA TRP A 200 1.97 0.26 40.85
C TRP A 200 1.52 -1.19 40.64
#